data_AF-A0A977NMU9-F1
#
_entry.id   AF-A0A977NMU9-F1
#
_cell.length_a   1.000
_cell.length_b   1.000
_cell.length_c   1.000
_cell.angle_alpha   90.00
_cell.angle_beta   90.00
_cell.angle_gamma   90.00
#
_symmetry.space_group_name_H-M   'P 1'
#
loop_
_entity.id
_entity.type
_entity.pdbx_description
1 polymer ?
#
loop_
_entity_poly.entity_id
_entity_poly.type
_entity_poly.pdbx_seq_one_letter_code
_entity_poly.pdbx_strand_id
1 'polypeptide(L)'
;MALVMERLTPVDANIIRKNDEKSLKSLLPKLQDRIAARVLLKGMNNTIDSILKAKREKIESTFDDSLDSFIIMAGGLVELVAKNNRTRMIEIIQSDIAFYDNVKTDANRRADLDDKVIEDIVRMISILEDYQNVIIAIQTNRPKEFDKALEQIDGLDLLKSLYGTMLAIFCIAKLLNNKKHRDTGKLETLVQQGLSHAENLDAYTDTMDILSNPEEVALLKEETS
;
A
#
# COMPACT_ATOMS: atom_id res chain seq x y z
N MET A 1 3.09 31.18 37.38
CA MET A 1 3.97 31.55 36.25
C MET A 1 4.69 30.29 35.82
N ALA A 2 4.15 29.52 34.89
CA ALA A 2 4.15 29.72 33.43
C ALA A 2 5.40 29.10 32.76
N LEU A 3 5.12 28.05 31.99
CA LEU A 3 5.83 27.53 30.81
C LEU A 3 7.25 26.97 31.01
N VAL A 4 7.30 25.67 31.32
CA VAL A 4 8.31 24.77 30.75
C VAL A 4 7.57 23.85 29.77
N MET A 5 7.31 24.38 28.57
CA MET A 5 6.98 23.57 27.40
C MET A 5 8.30 23.12 26.78
N GLU A 6 8.84 22.00 27.25
CA GLU A 6 9.74 21.17 26.43
C GLU A 6 8.90 20.08 25.77
N ARG A 7 8.08 20.51 24.80
CA ARG A 7 7.71 19.68 23.67
C ARG A 7 8.94 19.62 22.78
N LEU A 8 9.48 18.43 22.51
CA LEU A 8 10.22 18.09 21.28
C LEU A 8 10.68 16.62 21.36
N THR A 9 9.96 15.74 20.67
CA THR A 9 10.55 14.77 19.76
C THR A 9 9.48 14.43 18.72
N PRO A 10 9.45 15.15 17.59
CA PRO A 10 8.55 14.88 16.49
C PRO A 10 9.15 13.75 15.65
N VAL A 11 8.73 12.52 15.92
CA VAL A 11 8.91 11.41 14.96
C VAL A 11 7.52 10.97 14.48
N ASP A 12 6.67 11.94 14.12
CA ASP A 12 5.35 11.73 13.52
C ASP A 12 5.05 12.77 12.41
N ALA A 13 6.07 13.11 11.64
CA ALA A 13 5.94 14.11 10.59
C ALA A 13 6.68 13.78 9.31
N ASN A 14 7.77 13.01 9.30
CA ASN A 14 8.64 13.03 8.12
C ASN A 14 8.24 12.10 6.98
N ILE A 15 7.47 11.02 7.20
CA ILE A 15 7.04 10.20 6.05
C ILE A 15 5.93 10.91 5.24
N ILE A 16 5.27 11.93 5.82
CA ILE A 16 4.07 12.56 5.20
C ILE A 16 4.12 14.10 5.18
N ARG A 17 4.98 14.75 5.98
CA ARG A 17 5.38 16.17 5.84
C ARG A 17 6.69 16.36 5.08
N LYS A 18 7.45 15.30 4.80
CA LYS A 18 8.64 15.33 3.92
C LYS A 18 8.54 14.35 2.75
N ASN A 19 7.37 14.21 2.15
CA ASN A 19 7.40 14.52 0.72
C ASN A 19 7.58 16.03 0.68
N ASP A 20 8.84 16.48 0.64
CA ASP A 20 9.23 17.89 0.66
C ASP A 20 8.25 18.66 -0.22
N GLU A 21 7.87 19.90 0.14
CA GLU A 21 7.06 20.75 -0.74
C GLU A 21 7.64 20.78 -2.17
N LYS A 22 8.95 20.56 -2.29
CA LYS A 22 9.69 20.27 -3.53
C LYS A 22 9.24 19.00 -4.26
N SER A 23 9.16 17.85 -3.59
CA SER A 23 8.63 16.58 -4.13
C SER A 23 7.17 16.72 -4.58
N LEU A 24 6.31 17.29 -3.72
CA LEU A 24 4.91 17.54 -4.05
C LEU A 24 4.72 18.55 -5.19
N LYS A 25 5.57 19.58 -5.30
CA LYS A 25 5.58 20.50 -6.45
C LYS A 25 6.07 19.85 -7.74
N SER A 26 7.04 18.94 -7.64
CA SER A 26 7.56 18.19 -8.78
C SER A 26 6.51 17.25 -9.36
N LEU A 27 5.77 16.57 -8.48
CA LEU A 27 4.70 15.64 -8.86
C LEU A 27 3.41 16.38 -9.21
N LEU A 28 3.02 17.44 -8.50
CA LEU A 28 1.76 18.14 -8.73
C LEU A 28 2.06 19.62 -8.98
N PRO A 29 2.28 20.04 -10.25
CA PRO A 29 2.66 21.42 -10.58
C PRO A 29 1.53 22.42 -10.31
N LYS A 30 0.27 21.97 -10.36
CA LYS A 30 -0.91 22.81 -10.12
C LYS A 30 -1.21 22.94 -8.63
N LEU A 31 -1.47 24.18 -8.18
CA LEU A 31 -1.77 24.47 -6.77
C LEU A 31 -3.02 23.75 -6.28
N GLN A 32 -4.08 23.71 -7.09
CA GLN A 32 -5.34 23.02 -6.73
C GLN A 32 -5.13 21.52 -6.53
N ASP A 33 -4.37 20.86 -7.41
CA ASP A 33 -4.06 19.44 -7.29
C ASP A 33 -3.17 19.16 -6.05
N ARG A 34 -2.24 20.06 -5.69
CA ARG A 34 -1.51 19.96 -4.42
C ARG A 34 -2.41 20.10 -3.20
N ILE A 35 -3.38 21.02 -3.24
CA ILE A 35 -4.34 21.18 -2.14
C ILE A 35 -5.17 19.90 -2.00
N ALA A 36 -5.68 19.36 -3.11
CA ALA A 36 -6.42 18.10 -3.12
C ALA A 36 -5.58 16.94 -2.57
N ALA A 37 -4.35 16.76 -3.05
CA ALA A 37 -3.45 15.73 -2.56
C ALA A 37 -3.17 15.86 -1.05
N ARG A 38 -2.98 17.08 -0.52
CA ARG A 38 -2.82 17.28 0.93
C ARG A 38 -4.07 16.89 1.72
N VAL A 39 -5.27 17.14 1.18
CA VAL A 39 -6.52 16.73 1.82
C VAL A 39 -6.61 15.20 1.86
N LEU A 40 -6.33 14.53 0.74
CA LEU A 40 -6.35 13.06 0.65
C LEU A 40 -5.29 12.43 1.56
N LEU A 41 -4.04 12.91 1.53
CA LEU A 41 -2.96 12.45 2.42
C LEU A 41 -3.31 12.68 3.89
N LYS A 42 -3.92 13.81 4.24
CA LYS A 42 -4.39 14.05 5.61
C LYS A 42 -5.48 13.05 6.00
N GLY A 43 -6.39 12.73 5.09
CA GLY A 43 -7.43 11.74 5.33
C GLY A 43 -6.82 10.34 5.54
N MET A 44 -5.91 9.90 4.68
CA MET A 44 -5.20 8.62 4.84
C MET A 44 -4.47 8.54 6.18
N ASN A 45 -3.83 9.64 6.61
CA ASN A 45 -3.18 9.70 7.91
C ASN A 45 -4.16 9.54 9.06
N ASN A 46 -5.34 10.16 8.95
CA ASN A 46 -6.37 10.00 9.97
C ASN A 46 -6.85 8.55 10.04
N THR A 47 -6.98 7.88 8.89
CA THR A 47 -7.34 6.46 8.82
C THR A 47 -6.28 5.58 9.47
N ILE A 48 -5.01 5.74 9.08
CA ILE A 48 -3.87 5.04 9.69
C ILE A 48 -3.83 5.31 11.21
N ASP A 49 -3.96 6.57 11.62
CA ASP A 49 -3.94 6.94 13.02
C ASP A 49 -5.14 6.36 13.81
N SER A 50 -6.31 6.21 13.18
CA SER A 50 -7.48 5.59 13.77
C SER A 50 -7.18 4.13 14.14
N ILE A 51 -6.62 3.38 13.19
CA ILE A 51 -6.21 1.99 13.37
C ILE A 51 -5.14 1.88 14.47
N LEU A 52 -4.11 2.73 14.42
CA LEU A 52 -3.01 2.67 15.40
C LEU A 52 -3.45 3.06 16.82
N LYS A 53 -4.44 3.94 16.96
CA LYS A 53 -5.05 4.34 18.24
C LYS A 53 -6.11 3.36 18.74
N ALA A 54 -6.62 2.49 17.89
CA ALA A 54 -7.58 1.45 18.29
C ALA A 54 -6.97 0.56 19.38
N LYS A 55 -7.84 -0.03 20.20
CA LYS A 55 -7.41 -1.10 21.11
C LYS A 55 -7.10 -2.35 20.30
N ARG A 56 -6.18 -3.19 20.76
CA ARG A 56 -5.70 -4.38 20.04
C ARG A 56 -6.86 -5.25 19.54
N GLU A 57 -7.82 -5.52 20.43
CA GLU A 57 -9.00 -6.36 20.16
C GLU A 57 -10.01 -5.74 19.18
N LYS A 58 -9.83 -4.49 18.78
CA LYS A 58 -10.68 -3.78 17.81
C LYS A 58 -9.96 -3.46 16.51
N ILE A 59 -8.70 -3.87 16.36
CA ILE A 59 -7.92 -3.50 15.17
C ILE A 59 -8.58 -4.04 13.91
N GLU A 60 -9.00 -5.30 13.90
CA GLU A 60 -9.67 -5.93 12.76
C GLU A 60 -10.90 -5.17 12.30
N SER A 61 -11.90 -5.01 13.16
CA SER A 61 -13.10 -4.26 12.80
C SER A 61 -12.77 -2.81 12.39
N THR A 62 -11.81 -2.16 13.06
CA THR A 62 -11.42 -0.78 12.72
C THR A 62 -10.70 -0.71 11.37
N PHE A 63 -9.88 -1.71 11.06
CA PHE A 63 -9.13 -1.83 9.81
C PHE A 63 -10.09 -2.01 8.65
N ASP A 64 -11.03 -2.96 8.77
CA ASP A 64 -12.03 -3.24 7.75
C ASP A 64 -12.94 -2.03 7.50
N ASP A 65 -13.48 -1.42 8.56
CA ASP A 65 -14.30 -0.20 8.46
C ASP A 65 -13.52 0.99 7.83
N SER A 66 -12.20 1.01 8.03
CA SER A 66 -11.30 2.06 7.56
C SER A 66 -10.85 1.86 6.11
N LEU A 67 -10.92 0.63 5.61
CA LEU A 67 -10.37 0.25 4.31
C LEU A 67 -11.07 0.99 3.17
N ASP A 68 -12.40 1.05 3.17
CA ASP A 68 -13.15 1.75 2.11
C ASP A 68 -12.76 3.23 2.00
N SER A 69 -12.60 3.90 3.15
CA SER A 69 -12.13 5.28 3.18
C SER A 69 -10.72 5.39 2.60
N PHE A 70 -9.83 4.47 2.97
CA PHE A 70 -8.47 4.43 2.44
C PHE A 70 -8.45 4.22 0.92
N ILE A 71 -9.25 3.30 0.39
CA ILE A 71 -9.41 3.03 -1.05
C ILE A 71 -9.81 4.30 -1.80
N ILE A 72 -10.84 5.00 -1.32
CA ILE A 72 -11.31 6.24 -1.95
C ILE A 72 -10.19 7.28 -2.01
N MET A 73 -9.43 7.43 -0.92
CA MET A 73 -8.37 8.44 -0.86
C MET A 73 -7.13 8.07 -1.66
N ALA A 74 -6.71 6.81 -1.60
CA ALA A 74 -5.60 6.27 -2.38
C ALA A 74 -5.91 6.34 -3.89
N GLY A 75 -7.11 5.92 -4.29
CA GLY A 75 -7.59 6.04 -5.68
C GLY A 75 -7.58 7.49 -6.16
N GLY A 76 -8.09 8.44 -5.36
CA GLY A 76 -8.02 9.86 -5.70
C GLY A 76 -6.59 10.39 -5.84
N LEU A 77 -5.63 9.89 -5.06
CA LEU A 77 -4.22 10.25 -5.23
C LEU A 77 -3.65 9.68 -6.52
N VAL A 78 -3.94 8.41 -6.83
CA VAL A 78 -3.52 7.78 -8.09
C VAL A 78 -4.05 8.57 -9.28
N GLU A 79 -5.32 8.98 -9.26
CA GLU A 79 -5.93 9.81 -10.32
C GLU A 79 -5.22 11.17 -10.45
N LEU A 80 -4.97 11.86 -9.34
CA LEU A 80 -4.27 13.15 -9.36
C LEU A 80 -2.86 13.01 -9.92
N VAL A 81 -2.17 11.94 -9.54
CA VAL A 81 -0.83 11.62 -10.02
C VAL A 81 -0.87 11.30 -11.52
N ALA A 82 -1.71 10.38 -11.97
CA ALA A 82 -1.81 9.98 -13.37
C ALA A 82 -2.18 11.16 -14.28
N LYS A 83 -3.10 12.03 -13.83
CA LYS A 83 -3.50 13.27 -14.53
C LYS A 83 -2.32 14.21 -14.77
N ASN A 84 -1.38 14.31 -13.83
CA ASN A 84 -0.28 15.29 -13.88
C ASN A 84 1.07 14.69 -14.30
N ASN A 85 1.22 13.36 -14.19
CA ASN A 85 2.51 12.66 -14.28
C ASN A 85 2.43 11.37 -15.08
N ARG A 86 1.62 11.30 -16.13
CA ARG A 86 1.47 10.09 -16.94
C ARG A 86 2.81 9.50 -17.38
N THR A 87 3.79 10.35 -17.70
CA THR A 87 5.15 9.94 -18.11
C THR A 87 6.06 9.54 -16.95
N ARG A 88 5.76 9.94 -15.71
CA ARG A 88 6.57 9.66 -14.51
C ARG A 88 5.96 8.62 -13.58
N MET A 89 4.90 7.91 -14.01
CA MET A 89 4.31 6.85 -13.18
C MET A 89 5.34 5.77 -12.79
N ILE A 90 6.28 5.44 -13.69
CA ILE A 90 7.36 4.49 -13.41
C ILE A 90 8.27 4.98 -12.27
N GLU A 91 8.66 6.26 -12.28
CA GLU A 91 9.49 6.85 -11.20
C GLU A 91 8.76 6.82 -9.85
N ILE A 92 7.44 6.96 -9.86
CA ILE A 92 6.61 6.94 -8.65
C ILE A 92 6.51 5.52 -8.11
N ILE A 93 6.29 4.53 -8.96
CA ILE A 93 6.29 3.12 -8.57
C ILE A 93 7.65 2.73 -7.97
N GLN A 94 8.76 3.17 -8.58
CA GLN A 94 10.09 2.93 -8.03
C GLN A 94 10.28 3.56 -6.64
N SER A 95 9.63 4.70 -6.37
CA SER A 95 9.62 5.31 -5.04
C SER A 95 8.83 4.47 -4.02
N ASP A 96 7.75 3.81 -4.46
CA ASP A 96 6.95 2.93 -3.60
C ASP A 96 7.74 1.67 -3.23
N ILE A 97 8.43 1.05 -4.22
CA ILE A 97 9.34 -0.08 -3.99
C ILE A 97 10.42 0.29 -2.96
N ALA A 98 11.05 1.45 -3.12
CA ALA A 98 12.06 1.93 -2.17
C ALA A 98 11.49 2.13 -0.76
N PHE A 99 10.23 2.55 -0.62
CA PHE A 99 9.57 2.60 0.68
C PHE A 99 9.39 1.20 1.27
N TYR A 100 8.95 0.22 0.47
CA TYR A 100 8.75 -1.14 0.97
C TYR A 100 10.07 -1.84 1.38
N ASP A 101 11.14 -1.65 0.62
CA ASP A 101 12.48 -2.15 0.97
C ASP A 101 12.99 -1.58 2.31
N ASN A 102 12.67 -0.32 2.59
CA ASN A 102 12.97 0.26 3.90
C ASN A 102 12.18 -0.43 5.02
N VAL A 103 10.91 -0.79 4.79
CA VAL A 103 10.11 -1.54 5.77
C VAL A 103 10.69 -2.93 6.01
N LYS A 104 11.08 -3.67 4.95
CA LYS A 104 11.79 -4.95 5.08
C LYS A 104 13.07 -4.79 5.91
N THR A 105 13.86 -3.77 5.59
CA THR A 105 15.12 -3.50 6.28
C THR A 105 14.91 -3.18 7.76
N ASP A 106 13.90 -2.36 8.07
CA ASP A 106 13.55 -2.01 9.44
C ASP A 106 13.07 -3.24 10.22
N ALA A 107 12.25 -4.11 9.62
CA ALA A 107 11.80 -5.35 10.25
C ALA A 107 12.98 -6.30 10.55
N ASN A 108 13.85 -6.55 9.57
CA ASN A 108 15.03 -7.42 9.73
C ASN A 108 16.03 -6.94 10.78
N ARG A 109 16.08 -5.64 11.07
CA ARG A 109 16.95 -5.07 12.11
C ARG A 109 16.41 -5.22 13.52
N ARG A 110 15.18 -5.73 13.70
CA ARG A 110 14.49 -5.80 14.99
C ARG A 110 14.67 -7.14 15.65
N ALA A 111 15.60 -7.19 16.60
CA ALA A 111 15.84 -8.36 17.45
C ALA A 111 14.69 -8.68 18.43
N ASP A 112 13.68 -7.80 18.55
CA ASP A 112 12.52 -8.00 19.42
C ASP A 112 11.30 -8.61 18.70
N LEU A 113 11.39 -8.89 17.41
CA LEU A 113 10.33 -9.53 16.64
C LEU A 113 10.60 -11.03 16.51
N ASP A 114 9.51 -11.80 16.47
CA ASP A 114 9.55 -13.20 16.08
C ASP A 114 9.96 -13.31 14.60
N ASP A 115 10.80 -14.28 14.27
CA ASP A 115 11.24 -14.56 12.91
C ASP A 115 10.05 -14.74 11.95
N LYS A 116 8.97 -15.37 12.43
CA LYS A 116 7.75 -15.55 11.63
C LYS A 116 7.10 -14.21 11.29
N VAL A 117 7.05 -13.26 12.23
CA VAL A 117 6.48 -11.92 11.96
C VAL A 117 7.33 -11.18 10.92
N ILE A 118 8.65 -11.33 10.97
CA ILE A 118 9.55 -10.75 9.98
C ILE A 118 9.32 -11.40 8.61
N GLU A 119 9.26 -12.73 8.54
CA GLU A 119 8.98 -13.51 7.32
C GLU A 119 7.66 -13.09 6.69
N ASP A 120 6.60 -12.99 7.49
CA ASP A 120 5.26 -12.61 7.05
C ASP A 120 5.24 -11.16 6.48
N ILE A 121 5.96 -10.21 7.10
CA ILE A 121 6.12 -8.85 6.56
C ILE A 121 6.85 -8.88 5.21
N VAL A 122 7.93 -9.65 5.12
CA VAL A 122 8.72 -9.78 3.88
C VAL A 122 7.87 -10.41 2.77
N ARG A 123 7.08 -11.43 3.09
CA ARG A 123 6.17 -12.10 2.15
C ARG A 123 5.10 -11.15 1.62
N MET A 124 4.43 -10.39 2.49
CA MET A 124 3.44 -9.39 2.07
C MET A 124 4.02 -8.40 1.05
N ILE A 125 5.22 -7.90 1.34
CA ILE A 125 5.86 -6.91 0.46
C ILE A 125 6.27 -7.55 -0.87
N SER A 126 6.78 -8.78 -0.84
CA SER A 126 7.18 -9.50 -2.06
C SER A 126 5.99 -9.70 -3.00
N ILE A 127 4.84 -10.10 -2.46
CA ILE A 127 3.59 -10.22 -3.25
C ILE A 127 3.19 -8.86 -3.88
N LEU A 128 3.30 -7.77 -3.12
CA LEU A 128 2.96 -6.44 -3.64
C LEU A 128 3.92 -5.99 -4.75
N GLU A 129 5.21 -6.29 -4.63
CA GLU A 129 6.22 -6.04 -5.66
C GLU A 129 5.96 -6.90 -6.91
N ASP A 130 5.63 -8.18 -6.74
CA ASP A 130 5.30 -9.10 -7.83
C ASP A 130 4.05 -8.62 -8.58
N TYR A 131 2.98 -8.25 -7.87
CA TYR A 131 1.81 -7.61 -8.48
C TYR A 131 2.21 -6.39 -9.31
N GLN A 132 3.00 -5.47 -8.76
CA GLN A 132 3.44 -4.27 -9.49
C GLN A 132 4.22 -4.64 -10.76
N ASN A 133 5.17 -5.58 -10.66
CA ASN A 133 5.98 -6.01 -11.79
C ASN A 133 5.15 -6.67 -12.89
N VAL A 134 4.26 -7.58 -12.53
CA VAL A 134 3.35 -8.28 -13.46
C VAL A 134 2.41 -7.28 -14.14
N ILE A 135 1.71 -6.45 -13.37
CA ILE A 135 0.78 -5.48 -13.95
C ILE A 135 1.49 -4.49 -14.88
N ILE A 136 2.67 -3.99 -14.51
CA ILE A 136 3.45 -3.10 -15.38
C ILE A 136 3.87 -3.82 -16.67
N ALA A 137 4.36 -5.06 -16.57
CA ALA A 137 4.78 -5.84 -17.72
C ALA A 137 3.60 -6.10 -18.68
N ILE A 138 2.44 -6.47 -18.15
CA ILE A 138 1.22 -6.70 -18.92
C ILE A 138 0.75 -5.39 -19.56
N GLN A 139 0.61 -4.30 -18.80
CA GLN A 139 0.18 -3.00 -19.34
C GLN A 139 1.11 -2.46 -20.43
N THR A 140 2.41 -2.74 -20.31
CA THR A 140 3.42 -2.29 -21.29
C THR A 140 3.40 -3.12 -22.56
N ASN A 141 3.32 -4.45 -22.42
CA ASN A 141 3.51 -5.37 -23.56
C ASN A 141 2.20 -5.85 -24.17
N ARG A 142 1.11 -5.90 -23.40
CA ARG A 142 -0.18 -6.52 -23.73
C ARG A 142 -1.39 -5.71 -23.20
N PRO A 143 -1.51 -4.41 -23.53
CA PRO A 143 -2.53 -3.54 -22.94
C PRO A 143 -3.97 -3.94 -23.31
N LYS A 144 -4.21 -4.59 -24.45
CA LYS A 144 -5.57 -5.02 -24.83
C LYS A 144 -6.01 -6.26 -24.07
N GLU A 145 -5.08 -7.15 -23.81
CA GLU A 145 -5.27 -8.37 -23.05
C GLU A 145 -5.50 -8.01 -21.57
N PHE A 146 -4.76 -7.01 -21.06
CA PHE A 146 -4.98 -6.43 -19.74
C PHE A 146 -6.43 -5.97 -19.54
N ASP A 147 -6.96 -5.16 -20.45
CA ASP A 147 -8.32 -4.62 -20.33
C ASP A 147 -9.37 -5.76 -20.32
N LYS A 148 -9.18 -6.80 -21.12
CA LYS A 148 -10.05 -7.99 -21.14
C LYS A 148 -9.93 -8.84 -19.87
N ALA A 149 -8.72 -8.96 -19.31
CA ALA A 149 -8.51 -9.69 -18.07
C ALA A 149 -9.19 -8.95 -16.90
N LEU A 150 -9.09 -7.62 -16.86
CA LEU A 150 -9.79 -6.78 -15.88
C LEU A 150 -11.31 -6.93 -15.92
N GLU A 151 -11.91 -7.09 -17.10
CA GLU A 151 -13.35 -7.33 -17.25
C GLU A 151 -13.81 -8.70 -16.70
N GLN A 152 -12.88 -9.65 -16.50
CA GLN A 152 -13.16 -11.02 -16.08
C GLN A 152 -12.90 -11.28 -14.59
N ILE A 153 -12.33 -10.31 -13.87
CA ILE A 153 -12.07 -10.40 -12.43
C ILE A 153 -12.98 -9.45 -11.64
N ASP A 154 -13.20 -9.74 -10.36
CA ASP A 154 -13.87 -8.79 -9.48
C ASP A 154 -12.91 -7.62 -9.16
N GLY A 155 -13.05 -6.54 -9.91
CA GLY A 155 -12.23 -5.35 -9.76
C GLY A 155 -12.34 -4.70 -8.37
N LEU A 156 -13.49 -4.84 -7.67
CA LEU A 156 -13.62 -4.29 -6.33
C LEU A 156 -12.79 -5.10 -5.33
N ASP A 157 -12.84 -6.42 -5.43
CA ASP A 157 -12.08 -7.30 -4.53
C ASP A 157 -10.56 -7.26 -4.81
N LEU A 158 -10.16 -7.12 -6.08
CA LEU A 158 -8.76 -6.83 -6.43
C LEU A 158 -8.30 -5.52 -5.76
N LEU A 159 -9.07 -4.44 -5.90
CA LEU A 159 -8.70 -3.14 -5.31
C LEU A 159 -8.67 -3.20 -3.78
N LYS A 160 -9.61 -3.90 -3.15
CA LYS A 160 -9.58 -4.13 -1.69
C LYS A 160 -8.33 -4.89 -1.27
N SER A 161 -7.93 -5.92 -2.02
CA SER A 161 -6.73 -6.71 -1.73
C SER A 161 -5.45 -5.87 -1.89
N LEU A 162 -5.35 -5.10 -2.97
CA LEU A 162 -4.22 -4.18 -3.21
C LEU A 162 -4.11 -3.13 -2.11
N TYR A 163 -5.16 -2.34 -1.89
CA TYR A 163 -5.11 -1.23 -0.94
C TYR A 163 -5.12 -1.69 0.52
N GLY A 164 -5.71 -2.84 0.83
CA GLY A 164 -5.62 -3.48 2.15
C GLY A 164 -4.18 -3.86 2.48
N THR A 165 -3.48 -4.49 1.53
CA THR A 165 -2.05 -4.81 1.67
C THR A 165 -1.22 -3.55 1.89
N MET A 166 -1.43 -2.50 1.07
CA MET A 166 -0.73 -1.22 1.22
C MET A 166 -1.00 -0.56 2.58
N LEU A 167 -2.26 -0.51 3.02
CA LEU A 167 -2.65 0.08 4.31
C LEU A 167 -1.97 -0.64 5.48
N ALA A 168 -1.96 -1.97 5.47
CA ALA A 168 -1.28 -2.76 6.48
C ALA A 168 0.22 -2.43 6.54
N ILE A 169 0.91 -2.37 5.39
CA ILE A 169 2.33 -2.01 5.31
C ILE A 169 2.58 -0.61 5.88
N PHE A 170 1.73 0.38 5.60
CA PHE A 170 1.86 1.72 6.20
C PHE A 170 1.71 1.71 7.72
N CYS A 171 0.74 0.97 8.24
CA CYS A 171 0.55 0.80 9.68
C CYS A 171 1.75 0.10 10.32
N ILE A 172 2.24 -0.99 9.72
CA ILE A 172 3.44 -1.73 10.15
C ILE A 172 4.65 -0.79 10.19
N ALA A 173 4.91 -0.06 9.11
CA ALA A 173 6.03 0.89 9.03
C ALA A 173 6.01 1.92 10.16
N LYS A 174 4.81 2.45 10.50
CA LYS A 174 4.65 3.37 11.63
C LYS A 174 4.92 2.70 12.99
N LEU A 175 4.47 1.46 13.20
CA LEU A 175 4.74 0.71 14.43
C LEU A 175 6.22 0.40 14.60
N LEU A 176 6.90 0.00 13.52
CA LEU A 176 8.34 -0.26 13.53
C LEU A 176 9.13 1.02 13.86
N ASN A 177 8.75 2.16 13.27
CA ASN A 177 9.50 3.40 13.40
C ASN A 177 9.17 4.25 14.64
N ASN A 178 8.03 4.02 15.31
CA ASN A 178 7.61 4.82 16.45
C ASN A 178 7.67 4.05 17.77
N LYS A 179 8.69 4.33 18.58
CA LYS A 179 8.87 3.73 19.92
C LYS A 179 7.66 3.91 20.83
N LYS A 180 6.83 4.95 20.62
CA LYS A 180 5.62 5.21 21.41
C LYS A 180 4.49 4.21 21.12
N HIS A 181 4.48 3.61 19.93
CA HIS A 181 3.46 2.66 19.49
C HIS A 181 3.97 1.21 19.53
N ARG A 182 5.03 0.93 20.29
CA ARG A 182 5.64 -0.40 20.37
C ARG A 182 4.71 -1.38 21.09
N ASP A 183 3.78 -1.94 20.32
CA ASP A 183 2.80 -2.93 20.73
C ASP A 183 2.89 -4.10 19.74
N THR A 184 3.70 -5.10 20.11
CA THR A 184 3.94 -6.29 19.28
C THR A 184 2.66 -7.04 18.98
N GLY A 185 1.71 -7.05 19.92
CA GLY A 185 0.41 -7.68 19.71
C GLY A 185 -0.44 -6.99 18.65
N LYS A 186 -0.31 -5.67 18.49
CA LYS A 186 -0.94 -4.95 17.37
C LYS A 186 -0.23 -5.19 16.05
N LEU A 187 1.10 -5.24 16.08
CA LEU A 187 1.90 -5.53 14.91
C LEU A 187 1.51 -6.90 14.31
N GLU A 188 1.43 -7.94 15.15
CA GLU A 188 0.99 -9.28 14.75
C GLU A 188 -0.38 -9.26 14.09
N THR A 189 -1.36 -8.57 14.69
CA THR A 189 -2.72 -8.47 14.13
C THR A 189 -2.73 -7.77 12.76
N LEU A 190 -1.95 -6.70 12.60
CA LEU A 190 -1.84 -6.00 11.31
C LEU A 190 -1.12 -6.83 10.25
N VAL A 191 -0.12 -7.62 10.65
CA VAL A 191 0.58 -8.55 9.75
C VAL A 191 -0.38 -9.65 9.28
N GLN A 192 -1.19 -10.22 10.17
CA GLN A 192 -2.20 -11.23 9.80
C GLN A 192 -3.24 -10.66 8.81
N GLN A 193 -3.73 -9.45 9.06
CA GLN A 193 -4.68 -8.78 8.14
C GLN A 193 -4.03 -8.47 6.80
N GLY A 194 -2.83 -7.90 6.83
CA GLY A 194 -2.08 -7.58 5.63
C GLY A 194 -1.76 -8.82 4.78
N LEU A 195 -1.42 -9.94 5.41
CA LEU A 195 -1.19 -11.21 4.72
C LEU A 195 -2.46 -11.73 4.05
N SER A 196 -3.61 -11.71 4.74
CA SER A 196 -4.88 -12.15 4.15
C SER A 196 -5.20 -11.37 2.86
N HIS A 197 -4.98 -10.05 2.86
CA HIS A 197 -5.13 -9.24 1.65
C HIS A 197 -4.05 -9.51 0.61
N ALA A 198 -2.81 -9.74 1.02
CA ALA A 198 -1.72 -10.03 0.10
C ALA A 198 -1.95 -11.38 -0.61
N GLU A 199 -2.34 -12.43 0.10
CA GLU A 199 -2.60 -13.75 -0.50
C GLU A 199 -3.75 -13.69 -1.53
N ASN A 200 -4.78 -12.90 -1.27
CA ASN A 200 -5.82 -12.64 -2.28
C ASN A 200 -5.26 -11.86 -3.48
N LEU A 201 -4.39 -10.86 -3.24
CA LEU A 201 -3.74 -10.11 -4.31
C LEU A 201 -2.85 -11.01 -5.18
N ASP A 202 -2.14 -11.96 -4.57
CA ASP A 202 -1.30 -12.96 -5.25
C ASP A 202 -2.14 -13.79 -6.23
N ALA A 203 -3.25 -14.36 -5.75
CA ALA A 203 -4.18 -15.12 -6.58
C ALA A 203 -4.77 -14.30 -7.74
N TYR A 204 -5.09 -13.02 -7.51
CA TYR A 204 -5.52 -12.13 -8.58
C TYR A 204 -4.38 -11.81 -9.56
N THR A 205 -3.14 -11.69 -9.08
CA THR A 205 -1.96 -11.44 -9.92
C THR A 205 -1.74 -12.59 -10.88
N ASP A 206 -1.76 -13.83 -10.38
CA ASP A 206 -1.66 -15.04 -11.18
C ASP A 206 -2.78 -15.13 -12.21
N THR A 207 -4.02 -14.89 -11.77
CA THR A 207 -5.19 -14.89 -12.66
C THR A 207 -5.04 -13.84 -13.77
N MET A 208 -4.55 -12.65 -13.43
CA MET A 208 -4.31 -11.58 -14.40
C MET A 208 -3.21 -11.93 -15.39
N ASP A 209 -2.12 -12.59 -14.96
CA ASP A 209 -1.05 -13.03 -15.86
C ASP A 209 -1.55 -14.08 -16.85
N ILE A 210 -2.26 -15.10 -16.34
CA ILE A 210 -2.87 -16.16 -17.15
C ILE A 210 -3.84 -15.56 -18.19
N LEU A 211 -4.81 -14.77 -17.74
CA LEU A 211 -5.83 -14.18 -18.64
C LEU A 211 -5.22 -13.19 -19.64
N SER A 212 -4.08 -12.60 -19.30
CA SER A 212 -3.34 -11.69 -20.18
C SER A 212 -2.31 -12.40 -21.06
N ASN A 213 -2.23 -13.74 -21.00
CA ASN A 213 -1.36 -14.56 -21.83
C ASN A 213 -2.18 -15.38 -22.85
N PRO A 214 -2.15 -15.02 -24.15
CA PRO A 214 -2.93 -15.72 -25.18
C PRO A 214 -2.63 -17.22 -25.30
N GLU A 215 -1.40 -17.64 -25.02
CA GLU A 215 -1.00 -19.06 -25.08
C GLU A 215 -1.63 -19.86 -23.94
N GLU A 216 -1.62 -19.32 -22.72
CA GLU A 216 -2.22 -19.96 -21.55
C GLU A 216 -3.75 -20.00 -21.66
N VAL A 217 -4.37 -18.93 -22.16
CA VAL A 217 -5.82 -18.91 -22.43
C VAL A 217 -6.21 -19.94 -23.50
N ALA A 218 -5.34 -20.18 -24.49
CA ALA A 218 -5.58 -21.22 -25.49
C ALA A 218 -5.52 -22.62 -24.88
N LEU A 219 -4.52 -22.90 -24.05
CA LEU A 219 -4.37 -24.17 -23.32
C LEU A 219 -5.57 -24.46 -22.42
N LEU A 220 -6.03 -23.47 -21.66
CA LEU A 220 -7.21 -23.62 -20.79
C LEU A 220 -8.49 -23.99 -21.58
N LYS A 221 -8.63 -23.50 -22.81
CA LYS A 221 -9.77 -23.83 -23.68
C LYS A 221 -9.68 -25.24 -24.26
N GLU A 222 -8.47 -25.74 -24.51
CA GLU A 222 -8.24 -27.11 -24.98
C GLU A 222 -8.47 -28.14 -23.86
N GLU A 223 -8.11 -27.83 -22.60
CA GLU A 223 -8.36 -28.72 -21.46
C GLU A 223 -9.83 -28.83 -21.06
N THR A 224 -10.65 -27.84 -21.43
CA THR A 224 -12.08 -27.77 -21.11
C THR A 224 -13.01 -28.20 -22.24
N SER A 225 -12.45 -28.61 -23.40
CA SER A 225 -13.18 -29.09 -24.59
C SER A 225 -13.12 -30.61 -24.73
#